data_AF-A0A945BI76-F1
#
_entry.id   AF-A0A945BI76-F1
#
_cell.length_a   1.000
_cell.length_b   1.000
_cell.length_c   1.000
_cell.angle_alpha   90.00
_cell.angle_beta   90.00
_cell.angle_gamma   90.00
#
_symmetry.space_group_name_H-M   'P 1'
#
loop_
_entity.id
_entity.type
_entity.pdbx_description
1 polymer ?
#
loop_
_entity_poly.entity_id
_entity_poly.type
_entity_poly.pdbx_seq_one_letter_code
_entity_poly.pdbx_strand_id
1 'polypeptide(L)'
;MAVRISLAIILAIAVFPAQAVDFKKDIQPLLKNKCSRCHSGHEAKGEFSINTRNTMLKAAKPGNSAGSLLFQLIASKDPDERMPSKGEPLTPKQIALIKTWIDEGLAWPRGYSFAEWRKAPLAPRVVKLPSVKNGLKNPVDRFLQSYFDKKGVKQKKPVDDRTFLRRAYLDLIGLPPTPEQYRSFAEDKDLAKYEKVVDTLLANDEHYMQHWISFWNDAFRNSYTRQYHGGNKYRLTNWLKASLKANKPYDQFAHELLSPNSGEQAAFIDGIKWRGTVNSSQVVEMQAAQNVAQVFLGLNLKCASCHDSFINDWTLDQSYAFASVFANAPMEKHRCDKPTGNKVAAAFVYPELGKVDPKASRKMRLNQLADLMTKKENGRFSRVIINRIWASFFGRGLVEPVDEMDNHPWNSDLLDWLARDFAANGHDLKHTMGILTTSQAYRLPTVEPVPNQKAEDFTFKGPLTKRLRAEQLLDGLAQLGEAAAPPAKRPAFQRHGLRNLDRLMRILGRPKRDQVATSRDNRPTTLQALELSNGDIMHKVVQNVGAKWASSKRTSDQLIEDLFQNAFLRKPTQDEKMAAAGLLGEKPSAANVADLVWVLVLQPEFQLLY
;
A
#
# COMPACT_ATOMS: atom_id res chain seq x y z
N MET A 1 -91.54 41.24 -18.36
CA MET A 1 -90.37 41.11 -17.46
C MET A 1 -90.04 39.64 -17.31
N ALA A 2 -88.88 39.22 -17.81
CA ALA A 2 -88.40 37.84 -17.76
C ALA A 2 -87.43 37.69 -16.59
N VAL A 3 -87.56 36.62 -15.80
CA VAL A 3 -86.48 36.14 -14.91
C VAL A 3 -86.43 34.63 -15.05
N ARG A 4 -85.38 34.15 -15.73
CA ARG A 4 -84.99 32.74 -15.77
C ARG A 4 -84.07 32.47 -14.58
N ILE A 5 -84.42 31.49 -13.75
CA ILE A 5 -83.53 30.98 -12.69
C ILE A 5 -82.86 29.71 -13.25
N SER A 6 -81.58 29.82 -13.55
CA SER A 6 -80.71 28.69 -13.92
C SER A 6 -80.11 28.09 -12.65
N LEU A 7 -80.40 26.82 -12.36
CA LEU A 7 -79.77 26.06 -11.28
C LEU A 7 -78.43 25.49 -11.79
N ALA A 8 -77.31 25.98 -11.26
CA ALA A 8 -75.98 25.46 -11.56
C ALA A 8 -75.63 24.30 -10.61
N ILE A 9 -75.36 23.12 -11.17
CA ILE A 9 -74.83 21.96 -10.44
C ILE A 9 -73.31 22.14 -10.31
N ILE A 10 -72.81 22.31 -9.09
CA ILE A 10 -71.38 22.34 -8.78
C ILE A 10 -70.91 20.88 -8.61
N LEU A 11 -70.12 20.39 -9.56
CA LEU A 11 -69.43 19.10 -9.46
C LEU A 11 -68.14 19.32 -8.66
N ALA A 12 -68.10 18.86 -7.40
CA ALA A 12 -66.88 18.87 -6.60
C ALA A 12 -65.91 17.80 -7.11
N ILE A 13 -64.84 18.21 -7.78
CA ILE A 13 -63.72 17.34 -8.14
C ILE A 13 -62.89 17.10 -6.87
N ALA A 14 -62.97 15.89 -6.33
CA ALA A 14 -62.07 15.43 -5.28
C ALA A 14 -60.65 15.29 -5.86
N VAL A 15 -59.77 16.24 -5.54
CA VAL A 15 -58.32 16.13 -5.82
C VAL A 15 -57.72 15.23 -4.76
N PHE A 16 -57.52 13.95 -5.08
CA PHE A 16 -56.68 13.08 -4.27
C PHE A 16 -55.22 13.53 -4.41
N PRO A 17 -54.47 13.71 -3.31
CA PRO A 17 -53.04 14.01 -3.39
C PRO A 17 -52.34 12.82 -4.06
N ALA A 18 -51.60 13.09 -5.13
CA ALA A 18 -50.74 12.09 -5.74
C ALA A 18 -49.77 11.56 -4.67
N GLN A 19 -49.73 10.24 -4.50
CA GLN A 19 -48.82 9.60 -3.55
C GLN A 19 -47.38 9.93 -3.94
N ALA A 20 -46.62 10.53 -3.01
CA ALA A 20 -45.22 10.87 -3.22
C ALA A 20 -44.40 9.62 -3.56
N VAL A 21 -43.41 9.77 -4.45
CA VAL A 21 -42.62 8.63 -4.93
C VAL A 21 -41.70 8.11 -3.81
N ASP A 22 -41.83 6.83 -3.48
CA ASP A 22 -40.97 6.20 -2.48
C ASP A 22 -39.70 5.66 -3.14
N PHE A 23 -38.54 6.12 -2.68
CA PHE A 23 -37.28 5.68 -3.27
C PHE A 23 -37.06 4.17 -3.17
N LYS A 24 -37.33 3.55 -2.01
CA LYS A 24 -37.01 2.14 -1.75
C LYS A 24 -37.96 1.20 -2.49
N LYS A 25 -39.24 1.57 -2.56
CA LYS A 25 -40.29 0.78 -3.20
C LYS A 25 -40.32 0.98 -4.71
N ASP A 26 -40.19 2.22 -5.18
CA ASP A 26 -40.53 2.57 -6.57
C ASP A 26 -39.27 2.82 -7.43
N ILE A 27 -38.30 3.60 -6.93
CA ILE A 27 -37.13 4.01 -7.72
C ILE A 27 -35.98 3.02 -7.65
N GLN A 28 -35.69 2.49 -6.46
CA GLN A 28 -34.55 1.60 -6.22
C GLN A 28 -34.61 0.34 -7.09
N PRO A 29 -35.73 -0.40 -7.18
CA PRO A 29 -35.81 -1.57 -8.05
C PRO A 29 -35.66 -1.21 -9.52
N LEU A 30 -36.21 -0.05 -9.95
CA LEU A 30 -36.13 0.42 -11.32
C LEU A 30 -34.68 0.71 -11.74
N LEU A 31 -33.96 1.52 -10.96
CA LEU A 31 -32.56 1.82 -11.22
C LEU A 31 -31.67 0.57 -11.08
N LYS A 32 -31.96 -0.32 -10.12
CA LYS A 32 -31.25 -1.60 -9.97
C LYS A 32 -31.39 -2.47 -11.21
N ASN A 33 -32.58 -2.55 -11.80
CA ASN A 33 -32.86 -3.44 -12.92
C ASN A 33 -32.47 -2.86 -14.28
N LYS A 34 -32.62 -1.54 -14.47
CA LYS A 34 -32.42 -0.89 -15.78
C LYS A 34 -31.09 -0.16 -15.93
N CYS A 35 -30.44 0.24 -14.84
CA CYS A 35 -29.30 1.16 -14.89
C CYS A 35 -28.02 0.59 -14.23
N SER A 36 -28.15 -0.17 -13.14
CA SER A 36 -27.01 -0.58 -12.30
C SER A 36 -25.93 -1.36 -13.06
N ARG A 37 -26.32 -2.26 -13.97
CA ARG A 37 -25.38 -3.08 -14.75
C ARG A 37 -24.32 -2.26 -15.51
N CYS A 38 -24.66 -1.04 -15.94
CA CYS A 38 -23.74 -0.19 -16.71
C CYS A 38 -23.29 1.06 -15.95
N HIS A 39 -24.05 1.53 -14.96
CA HIS A 39 -23.78 2.79 -14.26
C HIS A 39 -23.56 2.64 -12.74
N SER A 40 -23.43 1.42 -12.22
CA SER A 40 -23.07 1.19 -10.80
C SER A 40 -21.71 0.51 -10.65
N GLY A 41 -21.16 0.50 -9.43
CA GLY A 41 -19.84 -0.05 -9.13
C GLY A 41 -18.70 0.82 -9.66
N HIS A 42 -17.51 0.23 -9.79
CA HIS A 42 -16.29 0.91 -10.27
C HIS A 42 -16.20 1.07 -11.79
N GLU A 43 -16.91 0.23 -12.56
CA GLU A 43 -16.86 0.21 -14.04
C GLU A 43 -18.06 0.94 -14.68
N ALA A 44 -18.50 2.05 -14.07
CA ALA A 44 -19.60 2.84 -14.58
C ALA A 44 -19.25 3.48 -15.94
N LYS A 45 -20.08 3.26 -16.96
CA LYS A 45 -19.87 3.74 -18.32
C LYS A 45 -20.30 5.20 -18.49
N GLY A 46 -19.64 5.90 -19.41
CA GLY A 46 -20.03 7.26 -19.83
C GLY A 46 -19.83 8.34 -18.77
N GLU A 47 -18.83 8.17 -17.88
CA GLU A 47 -18.50 9.12 -16.79
C GLU A 47 -19.66 9.44 -15.82
N PHE A 48 -20.76 8.70 -15.92
CA PHE A 48 -21.97 8.84 -15.13
C PHE A 48 -22.18 7.61 -14.25
N SER A 49 -22.45 7.85 -12.97
CA SER A 49 -22.68 6.80 -12.00
C SER A 49 -23.98 7.03 -11.24
N ILE A 50 -24.75 5.96 -11.07
CA ILE A 50 -25.94 5.95 -10.22
C ILE A 50 -25.62 5.57 -8.77
N ASN A 51 -24.34 5.35 -8.41
CA ASN A 51 -23.97 4.80 -7.11
C ASN A 51 -24.55 5.61 -5.96
N THR A 52 -24.42 6.93 -5.97
CA THR A 52 -24.90 7.79 -4.88
C THR A 52 -25.81 8.89 -5.41
N ARG A 53 -26.54 9.56 -4.51
CA ARG A 53 -27.27 10.79 -4.85
C ARG A 53 -26.35 11.81 -5.53
N ASN A 54 -25.12 11.97 -5.03
CA ASN A 54 -24.19 12.97 -5.53
C ASN A 54 -23.74 12.70 -6.97
N THR A 55 -23.54 11.43 -7.33
CA THR A 55 -23.19 11.07 -8.71
C THR A 55 -24.41 11.17 -9.64
N MET A 56 -25.62 10.87 -9.14
CA MET A 56 -26.87 11.05 -9.87
C MET A 56 -27.12 12.52 -10.25
N LEU A 57 -26.77 13.47 -9.37
CA LEU A 57 -26.94 14.91 -9.61
C LEU A 57 -26.17 15.45 -10.82
N LYS A 58 -25.18 14.71 -11.34
CA LYS A 58 -24.48 15.10 -12.58
C LYS A 58 -25.40 15.04 -13.80
N ALA A 59 -26.40 14.16 -13.80
CA ALA A 59 -27.34 14.00 -14.91
C ALA A 59 -28.79 14.40 -14.55
N ALA A 60 -29.11 14.53 -13.26
CA ALA A 60 -30.45 14.90 -12.79
C ALA A 60 -30.43 16.19 -11.96
N LYS A 61 -31.31 17.13 -12.30
CA LYS A 61 -31.51 18.41 -11.63
C LYS A 61 -32.75 18.31 -10.72
N PRO A 62 -32.60 18.27 -9.40
CA PRO A 62 -33.73 18.22 -8.47
C PRO A 62 -34.72 19.36 -8.73
N GLY A 63 -36.02 19.05 -8.81
CA GLY A 63 -37.07 20.01 -9.13
C GLY A 63 -37.20 20.37 -10.62
N ASN A 64 -36.37 19.81 -11.50
CA ASN A 64 -36.40 20.12 -12.94
C ASN A 64 -36.05 18.90 -13.80
N SER A 65 -37.00 17.98 -13.96
CA SER A 65 -36.87 16.83 -14.86
C SER A 65 -36.66 17.24 -16.32
N ALA A 66 -37.35 18.26 -16.82
CA ALA A 66 -37.23 18.73 -18.21
C ALA A 66 -35.80 19.19 -18.55
N GLY A 67 -35.11 19.83 -17.59
CA GLY A 67 -33.72 20.26 -17.71
C GLY A 67 -32.68 19.20 -17.35
N SER A 68 -33.10 17.98 -17.00
CA SER A 68 -32.23 16.87 -16.60
C SER A 68 -31.83 16.01 -17.79
N LEU A 69 -30.53 15.87 -18.04
CA LEU A 69 -29.99 14.99 -19.09
C LEU A 69 -30.45 13.54 -18.91
N LEU A 70 -30.56 13.07 -17.67
CA LEU A 70 -31.09 11.74 -17.36
C LEU A 70 -32.48 11.53 -17.96
N PHE A 71 -33.38 12.50 -17.82
CA PHE A 71 -34.74 12.41 -18.33
C PHE A 71 -34.76 12.42 -19.87
N GLN A 72 -33.93 13.27 -20.48
CA GLN A 72 -33.79 13.34 -21.94
C GLN A 72 -33.34 12.00 -22.53
N LEU A 73 -32.34 11.35 -21.91
CA LEU A 73 -31.82 10.07 -22.40
C LEU A 73 -32.79 8.89 -22.19
N ILE A 74 -33.50 8.81 -21.06
CA ILE A 74 -34.45 7.71 -20.84
C ILE A 74 -35.75 7.86 -21.64
N ALA A 75 -36.09 9.08 -22.06
CA ALA A 75 -37.27 9.38 -22.87
C ALA A 75 -36.96 9.46 -24.38
N SER A 76 -35.68 9.44 -24.78
CA SER A 76 -35.28 9.46 -26.18
C SER A 76 -35.80 8.25 -26.94
N LYS A 77 -36.21 8.47 -28.19
CA LYS A 77 -36.60 7.43 -29.14
C LYS A 77 -35.44 6.99 -30.05
N ASP A 78 -34.35 7.74 -30.06
CA ASP A 78 -33.16 7.43 -30.82
C ASP A 78 -32.43 6.24 -30.17
N PRO A 79 -32.27 5.08 -30.85
CA PRO A 79 -31.56 3.94 -30.31
C PRO A 79 -30.12 4.22 -29.88
N ASP A 80 -29.45 5.20 -30.48
CA ASP A 80 -28.04 5.53 -30.20
C ASP A 80 -27.89 6.47 -28.98
N GLU A 81 -28.94 7.22 -28.63
CA GLU A 81 -28.96 8.10 -27.46
C GLU A 81 -29.78 7.55 -26.29
N ARG A 82 -30.75 6.67 -26.56
CA ARG A 82 -31.70 6.16 -25.57
C ARG A 82 -31.00 5.31 -24.52
N MET A 83 -31.37 5.56 -23.26
CA MET A 83 -30.96 4.73 -22.13
C MET A 83 -32.12 3.84 -21.65
N PRO A 84 -31.88 2.54 -21.40
CA PRO A 84 -30.60 1.83 -21.50
C PRO A 84 -30.24 1.56 -22.97
N SER A 85 -28.97 1.77 -23.34
CA SER A 85 -28.46 1.57 -24.71
C SER A 85 -28.44 0.11 -25.17
N LYS A 86 -28.62 -0.84 -24.25
CA LYS A 86 -28.82 -2.26 -24.54
C LYS A 86 -29.98 -2.79 -23.69
N GLY A 87 -30.88 -3.53 -24.34
CA GLY A 87 -32.04 -4.16 -23.70
C GLY A 87 -33.32 -3.33 -23.76
N GLU A 88 -34.33 -3.80 -23.03
CA GLU A 88 -35.69 -3.26 -23.07
C GLU A 88 -35.77 -1.81 -22.56
N PRO A 89 -36.43 -0.89 -23.32
CA PRO A 89 -36.71 0.47 -22.88
C PRO A 89 -37.42 0.54 -21.52
N LEU A 90 -37.35 1.72 -20.90
CA LEU A 90 -38.27 2.01 -19.81
C LEU A 90 -39.68 2.18 -20.38
N THR A 91 -40.67 1.63 -19.70
CA THR A 91 -42.07 1.85 -20.03
C THR A 91 -42.47 3.31 -19.74
N PRO A 92 -43.53 3.84 -20.37
CA PRO A 92 -44.03 5.19 -20.07
C PRO A 92 -44.30 5.42 -18.58
N LYS A 93 -44.79 4.40 -17.86
CA LYS A 93 -45.00 4.46 -16.41
C LYS A 93 -43.69 4.61 -15.63
N GLN A 94 -42.64 3.90 -16.03
CA GLN A 94 -41.31 3.99 -15.39
C GLN A 94 -40.63 5.34 -15.66
N ILE A 95 -40.78 5.88 -16.88
CA ILE A 95 -40.29 7.21 -17.23
C ILE A 95 -41.01 8.28 -16.41
N ALA A 96 -42.35 8.20 -16.33
CA ALA A 96 -43.16 9.11 -15.51
C ALA A 96 -42.76 9.05 -14.02
N LEU A 97 -42.47 7.85 -13.50
CA LEU A 97 -42.03 7.67 -12.13
C LEU A 97 -40.68 8.36 -11.85
N ILE A 98 -39.68 8.19 -12.73
CA ILE A 98 -38.38 8.88 -12.60
C ILE A 98 -38.56 10.39 -12.73
N LYS A 99 -39.42 10.84 -13.66
CA LYS A 99 -39.74 12.27 -13.84
C LYS A 99 -40.27 12.88 -12.55
N THR A 100 -41.32 12.28 -11.97
CA THR A 100 -41.94 12.75 -10.73
C THR A 100 -40.93 12.75 -9.59
N TRP A 101 -40.13 11.69 -9.45
CA TRP A 101 -39.09 11.62 -8.43
C TRP A 101 -38.02 12.73 -8.55
N ILE A 102 -37.61 13.09 -9.76
CA ILE A 102 -36.70 14.23 -9.98
C ILE A 102 -37.38 15.54 -9.59
N ASP A 103 -38.63 15.74 -10.02
CA ASP A 103 -39.42 16.95 -9.74
C ASP A 103 -39.72 17.11 -8.24
N GLU A 104 -39.88 16.01 -7.50
CA GLU A 104 -40.03 15.97 -6.03
C GLU A 104 -38.70 16.21 -5.27
N GLY A 105 -37.62 16.53 -5.97
CA GLY A 105 -36.35 16.90 -5.35
C GLY A 105 -35.36 15.73 -5.21
N LEU A 106 -35.61 14.60 -5.87
CA LEU A 106 -34.69 13.46 -5.94
C LEU A 106 -34.36 12.93 -4.54
N ALA A 107 -35.42 12.52 -3.83
CA ALA A 107 -35.32 11.94 -2.51
C ALA A 107 -34.45 10.67 -2.54
N TRP A 108 -33.46 10.59 -1.63
CA TRP A 108 -32.50 9.50 -1.59
C TRP A 108 -32.15 9.17 -0.13
N PRO A 109 -32.18 7.89 0.28
CA PRO A 109 -31.85 7.51 1.66
C PRO A 109 -30.40 7.86 2.00
N ARG A 110 -30.16 8.48 3.17
CA ARG A 110 -28.80 8.84 3.59
C ARG A 110 -27.91 7.60 3.62
N GLY A 111 -26.74 7.69 3.00
CA GLY A 111 -25.74 6.61 2.96
C GLY A 111 -26.08 5.44 2.02
N TYR A 112 -27.21 5.48 1.30
CA TYR A 112 -27.53 4.42 0.33
C TYR A 112 -26.66 4.54 -0.93
N SER A 113 -26.04 3.42 -1.31
CA SER A 113 -25.24 3.28 -2.52
C SER A 113 -25.69 2.09 -3.36
N PHE A 114 -25.71 2.22 -4.69
CA PHE A 114 -25.88 1.07 -5.60
C PHE A 114 -24.61 0.25 -5.80
N ALA A 115 -23.44 0.78 -5.42
CA ALA A 115 -22.24 -0.04 -5.35
C ALA A 115 -22.30 -0.93 -4.09
N GLU A 116 -22.24 -2.24 -4.31
CA GLU A 116 -22.01 -3.21 -3.24
C GLU A 116 -20.51 -3.26 -2.93
N TRP A 117 -20.13 -2.60 -1.85
CA TRP A 117 -18.77 -2.61 -1.34
C TRP A 117 -18.59 -3.80 -0.40
N ARG A 118 -17.61 -4.67 -0.68
CA ARG A 118 -17.24 -5.71 0.27
C ARG A 118 -16.74 -5.05 1.55
N LYS A 119 -17.15 -5.60 2.70
CA LYS A 119 -16.55 -5.30 4.01
C LYS A 119 -15.77 -6.53 4.46
N ALA A 120 -14.46 -6.41 4.59
CA ALA A 120 -13.66 -7.51 5.11
C ALA A 120 -14.06 -7.80 6.56
N PRO A 121 -14.24 -9.08 6.94
CA PRO A 121 -14.51 -9.44 8.33
C PRO A 121 -13.41 -8.93 9.26
N LEU A 122 -13.79 -8.30 10.38
CA LEU A 122 -12.85 -7.80 11.37
C LEU A 122 -12.27 -8.93 12.20
N ALA A 123 -13.12 -9.83 12.68
CA ALA A 123 -12.73 -10.92 13.57
C ALA A 123 -11.66 -11.85 12.95
N PRO A 124 -10.68 -12.34 13.72
CA PRO A 124 -9.76 -13.38 13.26
C PRO A 124 -10.52 -14.68 12.94
N ARG A 125 -10.24 -15.29 11.79
CA ARG A 125 -10.87 -16.57 11.39
C ARG A 125 -9.93 -17.74 11.69
N VAL A 126 -10.40 -18.75 12.40
CA VAL A 126 -9.61 -19.97 12.64
C VAL A 126 -9.47 -20.73 11.33
N VAL A 127 -8.24 -20.91 10.86
CA VAL A 127 -7.93 -21.70 9.67
C VAL A 127 -7.10 -22.90 10.09
N LYS A 128 -7.55 -24.10 9.73
CA LYS A 128 -6.79 -25.33 9.98
C LYS A 128 -5.62 -25.39 8.99
N LEU A 129 -4.42 -25.62 9.52
CA LEU A 129 -3.23 -25.80 8.68
C LEU A 129 -3.37 -27.09 7.84
N PRO A 130 -3.30 -27.04 6.49
CA PRO A 130 -3.46 -28.21 5.62
C PRO A 130 -2.43 -29.29 5.94
N SER A 131 -2.69 -30.59 5.78
CA SER A 131 -1.70 -31.64 6.11
C SER A 131 -0.40 -31.51 5.31
N VAL A 132 0.70 -32.07 5.85
CA VAL A 132 1.98 -32.11 5.14
C VAL A 132 1.83 -32.96 3.88
N LYS A 133 2.24 -32.41 2.74
CA LYS A 133 2.33 -33.10 1.44
C LYS A 133 3.72 -32.88 0.87
N ASN A 134 4.27 -33.89 0.18
CA ASN A 134 5.58 -33.80 -0.50
C ASN A 134 6.73 -33.31 0.39
N GLY A 135 6.70 -33.63 1.69
CA GLY A 135 7.71 -33.17 2.66
C GLY A 135 7.67 -31.68 3.03
N LEU A 136 6.68 -30.92 2.54
CA LEU A 136 6.54 -29.49 2.82
C LEU A 136 6.05 -29.25 4.26
N LYS A 137 6.98 -28.96 5.16
CA LYS A 137 6.69 -28.70 6.58
C LYS A 137 6.28 -27.24 6.84
N ASN A 138 6.87 -26.29 6.11
CA ASN A 138 6.60 -24.87 6.28
C ASN A 138 5.11 -24.56 6.01
N PRO A 139 4.44 -23.81 6.90
CA PRO A 139 3.02 -23.50 6.77
C PRO A 139 2.62 -22.82 5.45
N VAL A 140 3.45 -21.89 4.95
CA VAL A 140 3.20 -21.17 3.70
C VAL A 140 3.10 -22.16 2.54
N ASP A 141 4.03 -23.10 2.47
CA ASP A 141 4.09 -24.10 1.40
C ASP A 141 2.90 -25.08 1.48
N ARG A 142 2.42 -25.40 2.67
CA ARG A 142 1.24 -26.27 2.86
C ARG A 142 -0.04 -25.63 2.31
N PHE A 143 -0.23 -24.33 2.52
CA PHE A 143 -1.32 -23.59 1.90
C PHE A 143 -1.14 -23.43 0.40
N LEU A 144 0.09 -23.12 -0.05
CA LEU A 144 0.36 -22.90 -1.47
C LEU A 144 0.31 -24.18 -2.30
N GLN A 145 0.67 -25.34 -1.74
CA GLN A 145 0.47 -26.62 -2.41
C GLN A 145 -1.00 -26.82 -2.76
N SER A 146 -1.90 -26.63 -1.78
CA SER A 146 -3.34 -26.75 -2.00
C SER A 146 -3.87 -25.73 -3.02
N TYR A 147 -3.31 -24.51 -3.01
CA TYR A 147 -3.64 -23.48 -3.99
C TYR A 147 -3.18 -23.85 -5.41
N PHE A 148 -1.94 -24.35 -5.56
CA PHE A 148 -1.40 -24.76 -6.85
C PHE A 148 -2.15 -25.95 -7.43
N ASP A 149 -2.49 -26.96 -6.60
CA ASP A 149 -3.33 -28.10 -7.00
C ASP A 149 -4.66 -27.60 -7.58
N LYS A 150 -5.33 -26.66 -6.89
CA LYS A 150 -6.62 -26.08 -7.31
C LYS A 150 -6.52 -25.23 -8.57
N LYS A 151 -5.41 -24.50 -8.76
CA LYS A 151 -5.20 -23.59 -9.89
C LYS A 151 -4.50 -24.24 -11.08
N GLY A 152 -4.11 -25.51 -10.99
CA GLY A 152 -3.35 -26.20 -12.03
C GLY A 152 -1.96 -25.59 -12.28
N VAL A 153 -1.37 -24.93 -11.27
CA VAL A 153 -0.06 -24.30 -11.40
C VAL A 153 1.02 -25.35 -11.15
N LYS A 154 1.86 -25.60 -12.16
CA LYS A 154 3.04 -26.46 -12.01
C LYS A 154 4.11 -25.74 -11.18
N GLN A 155 4.53 -26.35 -10.08
CA GLN A 155 5.62 -25.84 -9.27
C GLN A 155 6.94 -25.90 -10.05
N LYS A 156 7.72 -24.81 -9.97
CA LYS A 156 9.07 -24.73 -10.54
C LYS A 156 10.10 -25.26 -9.54
N LYS A 157 11.27 -25.66 -10.06
CA LYS A 157 12.42 -25.98 -9.20
C LYS A 157 12.84 -24.73 -8.41
N PRO A 158 13.21 -24.88 -7.12
CA PRO A 158 13.80 -23.80 -6.34
C PRO A 158 15.04 -23.20 -7.03
N VAL A 159 15.31 -21.92 -6.75
CA VAL A 159 16.51 -21.23 -7.19
C VAL A 159 17.77 -21.79 -6.52
N ASP A 160 18.92 -21.51 -7.12
CA ASP A 160 20.22 -21.89 -6.59
C ASP A 160 20.59 -21.15 -5.29
N ASP A 161 21.63 -21.64 -4.62
CA ASP A 161 22.12 -21.11 -3.34
C ASP A 161 22.53 -19.64 -3.43
N ARG A 162 23.15 -19.25 -4.55
CA ARG A 162 23.59 -17.87 -4.81
C ARG A 162 22.40 -16.92 -4.83
N THR A 163 21.37 -17.29 -5.59
CA THR A 163 20.15 -16.51 -5.77
C THR A 163 19.40 -16.41 -4.45
N PHE A 164 19.20 -17.52 -3.74
CA PHE A 164 18.57 -17.52 -2.43
C PHE A 164 19.32 -16.62 -1.43
N LEU A 165 20.63 -16.83 -1.29
CA LEU A 165 21.43 -16.12 -0.28
C LEU A 165 21.41 -14.62 -0.52
N ARG A 166 21.63 -14.20 -1.78
CA ARG A 166 21.55 -12.79 -2.15
C ARG A 166 20.16 -12.21 -1.88
N ARG A 167 19.09 -12.96 -2.19
CA ARG A 167 17.70 -12.55 -1.94
C ARG A 167 17.45 -12.32 -0.45
N ALA A 168 17.79 -13.30 0.39
CA ALA A 168 17.60 -13.25 1.84
C ALA A 168 18.38 -12.10 2.49
N TYR A 169 19.64 -11.91 2.11
CA TYR A 169 20.49 -10.83 2.61
C TYR A 169 19.91 -9.44 2.28
N LEU A 170 19.49 -9.24 1.03
CA LEU A 170 18.93 -7.95 0.61
C LEU A 170 17.54 -7.69 1.20
N ASP A 171 16.66 -8.68 1.29
CA ASP A 171 15.31 -8.51 1.85
C ASP A 171 15.32 -8.38 3.39
N LEU A 172 16.21 -9.07 4.11
CA LEU A 172 16.22 -9.08 5.58
C LEU A 172 17.06 -7.95 6.17
N ILE A 173 18.24 -7.68 5.58
CA ILE A 173 19.21 -6.72 6.14
C ILE A 173 19.71 -5.65 5.15
N GLY A 174 19.23 -5.67 3.91
CA GLY A 174 19.46 -4.61 2.93
C GLY A 174 20.87 -4.48 2.38
N LEU A 175 21.72 -5.51 2.55
CA LEU A 175 23.08 -5.58 2.01
C LEU A 175 23.23 -6.86 1.19
N PRO A 176 24.03 -6.90 0.12
CA PRO A 176 24.47 -8.17 -0.45
C PRO A 176 25.40 -8.94 0.53
N PRO A 177 25.44 -10.29 0.45
CA PRO A 177 26.42 -11.08 1.18
C PRO A 177 27.82 -10.85 0.61
N THR A 178 28.86 -11.15 1.39
CA THR A 178 30.24 -11.16 0.88
C THR A 178 30.57 -12.47 0.16
N PRO A 179 31.61 -12.52 -0.68
CA PRO A 179 32.07 -13.76 -1.31
C PRO A 179 32.41 -14.86 -0.31
N GLU A 180 32.95 -14.52 0.87
CA GLU A 180 33.26 -15.47 1.95
C GLU A 180 32.00 -16.10 2.53
N GLN A 181 30.98 -15.27 2.79
CA GLN A 181 29.69 -15.73 3.29
C GLN A 181 29.00 -16.65 2.29
N TYR A 182 29.06 -16.31 1.00
CA TYR A 182 28.54 -17.18 -0.05
C TYR A 182 29.29 -18.51 -0.16
N ARG A 183 30.63 -18.50 -0.15
CA ARG A 183 31.42 -19.74 -0.19
C ARG A 183 31.08 -20.68 0.97
N SER A 184 31.07 -20.15 2.19
CA SER A 184 30.69 -20.91 3.38
C SER A 184 29.28 -21.51 3.26
N PHE A 185 28.31 -20.73 2.75
CA PHE A 185 26.94 -21.20 2.55
C PHE A 185 26.80 -22.25 1.45
N ALA A 186 27.54 -22.12 0.35
CA ALA A 186 27.49 -23.06 -0.78
C ALA A 186 28.19 -24.39 -0.49
N GLU A 187 29.23 -24.36 0.36
CA GLU A 187 29.94 -25.55 0.83
C GLU A 187 29.11 -26.38 1.83
N ASP A 188 28.28 -25.72 2.65
CA ASP A 188 27.37 -26.41 3.56
C ASP A 188 26.33 -27.26 2.78
N LYS A 189 26.28 -28.56 3.08
CA LYS A 189 25.38 -29.53 2.46
C LYS A 189 24.13 -29.81 3.30
N ASP A 190 24.06 -29.29 4.52
CA ASP A 190 22.89 -29.41 5.37
C ASP A 190 21.73 -28.57 4.80
N LEU A 191 20.57 -29.19 4.60
CA LEU A 191 19.37 -28.48 4.15
C LEU A 191 18.85 -27.49 5.21
N ALA A 192 19.23 -27.64 6.48
CA ALA A 192 18.92 -26.64 7.52
C ALA A 192 19.70 -25.33 7.34
N LYS A 193 20.70 -25.26 6.44
CA LYS A 193 21.46 -24.02 6.19
C LYS A 193 20.59 -22.82 5.81
N TYR A 194 19.48 -23.06 5.09
CA TYR A 194 18.53 -22.01 4.71
C TYR A 194 17.85 -21.38 5.92
N GLU A 195 17.49 -22.19 6.92
CA GLU A 195 16.90 -21.72 8.18
C GLU A 195 17.97 -21.02 9.03
N LYS A 196 19.14 -21.66 9.22
CA LYS A 196 20.27 -21.10 10.00
C LYS A 196 20.70 -19.72 9.52
N VAL A 197 20.79 -19.51 8.20
CA VAL A 197 21.19 -18.19 7.67
C VAL A 197 20.12 -17.14 7.88
N VAL A 198 18.84 -17.48 7.73
CA VAL A 198 17.72 -16.58 8.02
C VAL A 198 17.72 -16.17 9.49
N ASP A 199 17.88 -17.13 10.40
CA ASP A 199 17.97 -16.87 11.84
C ASP A 199 19.14 -15.95 12.18
N THR A 200 20.31 -16.21 11.58
CA THR A 200 21.52 -15.37 11.74
C THR A 200 21.27 -13.94 11.27
N LEU A 201 20.60 -13.76 10.12
CA LEU A 201 20.29 -12.44 9.57
C LEU A 201 19.28 -11.68 10.42
N LEU A 202 18.22 -12.35 10.88
CA LEU A 202 17.19 -11.75 11.73
C LEU A 202 17.71 -11.45 13.15
N ALA A 203 18.65 -12.22 13.67
CA ALA A 203 19.32 -11.97 14.95
C ALA A 203 20.27 -10.75 14.90
N ASN A 204 20.66 -10.27 13.72
CA ASN A 204 21.46 -9.06 13.58
C ASN A 204 20.57 -7.81 13.72
N ASP A 205 20.27 -7.43 14.97
CA ASP A 205 19.38 -6.31 15.29
C ASP A 205 19.81 -4.98 14.68
N GLU A 206 21.12 -4.75 14.56
CA GLU A 206 21.66 -3.50 14.02
C GLU A 206 21.39 -3.40 12.51
N HIS A 207 21.74 -4.44 11.73
CA HIS A 207 21.48 -4.42 10.29
C HIS A 207 19.99 -4.52 9.96
N TYR A 208 19.23 -5.30 10.74
CA TYR A 208 17.77 -5.36 10.65
C TYR A 208 17.16 -3.96 10.82
N MET A 209 17.52 -3.26 11.91
CA MET A 209 17.05 -1.90 12.18
C MET A 209 17.44 -0.95 11.03
N GLN A 210 18.71 -0.96 10.61
CA GLN A 210 19.21 -0.08 9.55
C GLN A 210 18.47 -0.27 8.22
N HIS A 211 18.01 -1.50 7.92
CA HIS A 211 17.24 -1.80 6.73
C HIS A 211 15.76 -1.43 6.88
N TRP A 212 15.08 -1.98 7.89
CA TRP A 212 13.63 -1.86 8.05
C TRP A 212 13.17 -0.49 8.54
N ILE A 213 14.07 0.35 9.06
CA ILE A 213 13.72 1.73 9.42
C ILE A 213 13.20 2.53 8.21
N SER A 214 13.62 2.22 6.97
CA SER A 214 13.12 2.95 5.81
C SER A 214 11.65 2.60 5.51
N PHE A 215 11.27 1.32 5.64
CA PHE A 215 9.89 0.87 5.51
C PHE A 215 8.96 1.62 6.49
N TRP A 216 9.37 1.71 7.75
CA TRP A 216 8.58 2.39 8.78
C TRP A 216 8.56 3.90 8.64
N ASN A 217 9.69 4.51 8.28
CA ASN A 217 9.73 5.94 8.03
C ASN A 217 8.78 6.35 6.90
N ASP A 218 8.67 5.54 5.85
CA ASP A 218 7.76 5.78 4.74
C ASP A 218 6.28 5.67 5.18
N ALA A 219 5.95 4.65 5.98
CA ALA A 219 4.61 4.48 6.54
C ALA A 219 4.23 5.61 7.52
N PHE A 220 5.17 6.09 8.33
CA PHE A 220 4.90 7.08 9.39
C PHE A 220 5.20 8.52 8.98
N ARG A 221 5.52 8.78 7.71
CA ARG A 221 5.90 10.12 7.20
C ARG A 221 7.10 10.73 7.95
N ASN A 222 7.97 9.88 8.52
CA ASN A 222 9.11 10.33 9.33
C ASN A 222 10.32 10.68 8.45
N SER A 223 10.76 11.93 8.51
CA SER A 223 11.91 12.44 7.74
C SER A 223 12.98 13.05 8.65
N TYR A 224 14.25 12.84 8.28
CA TYR A 224 15.42 13.37 8.99
C TYR A 224 15.69 14.86 8.72
N THR A 225 15.13 15.45 7.65
CA THR A 225 15.39 16.84 7.24
C THR A 225 14.25 17.80 7.53
N ARG A 226 13.05 17.31 7.87
CA ARG A 226 11.90 18.20 8.07
C ARG A 226 12.09 19.04 9.34
N GLN A 227 12.00 20.35 9.17
CA GLN A 227 11.74 21.29 10.26
C GLN A 227 10.23 21.41 10.40
N TYR A 228 9.69 21.01 11.55
CA TYR A 228 8.29 21.17 11.90
C TYR A 228 8.07 22.64 12.30
N HIS A 229 7.49 23.46 11.42
CA HIS A 229 7.17 24.84 11.78
C HIS A 229 5.95 24.89 12.70
N GLY A 230 6.10 25.34 13.95
CA GLY A 230 4.98 25.47 14.90
C GLY A 230 4.37 24.15 15.39
N GLY A 231 4.97 23.01 15.04
CA GLY A 231 4.59 21.66 15.49
C GLY A 231 5.52 21.10 16.56
N ASN A 232 5.29 19.84 16.93
CA ASN A 232 6.12 19.12 17.88
C ASN A 232 7.60 19.10 17.43
N LYS A 233 8.54 19.52 18.29
CA LYS A 233 9.99 19.56 18.02
C LYS A 233 10.64 18.18 17.90
N TYR A 234 9.94 17.13 18.37
CA TYR A 234 10.44 15.77 18.45
C TYR A 234 10.34 15.05 17.10
N ARG A 235 11.24 14.08 16.88
CA ARG A 235 11.27 13.21 15.70
C ARG A 235 11.12 11.77 16.16
N LEU A 236 10.36 10.97 15.40
CA LEU A 236 10.14 9.55 15.74
C LEU A 236 11.41 8.70 15.63
N THR A 237 12.48 9.23 15.03
CA THR A 237 13.67 8.49 14.64
C THR A 237 14.33 7.70 15.77
N ASN A 238 14.57 8.29 16.94
CA ASN A 238 15.33 7.60 17.99
C ASN A 238 14.49 6.49 18.62
N TRP A 239 13.23 6.81 18.96
CA TRP A 239 12.24 5.82 19.38
C TRP A 239 12.08 4.68 18.37
N LEU A 240 12.03 4.98 17.07
CA LEU A 240 11.88 3.99 16.01
C LEU A 240 13.10 3.07 15.94
N LYS A 241 14.32 3.62 15.98
CA LYS A 241 15.56 2.84 16.03
C LYS A 241 15.56 1.91 17.24
N ALA A 242 15.27 2.43 18.42
CA ALA A 242 15.23 1.65 19.66
C ALA A 242 14.17 0.53 19.58
N SER A 243 12.98 0.84 19.08
CA SER A 243 11.89 -0.14 18.96
C SER A 243 12.21 -1.26 17.97
N LEU A 244 12.87 -0.95 16.84
CA LEU A 244 13.28 -1.97 15.87
C LEU A 244 14.44 -2.84 16.40
N LYS A 245 15.42 -2.21 17.06
CA LYS A 245 16.57 -2.92 17.62
C LYS A 245 16.15 -3.88 18.75
N ALA A 246 15.15 -3.50 19.53
CA ALA A 246 14.60 -4.33 20.61
C ALA A 246 13.57 -5.37 20.14
N ASN A 247 13.32 -5.49 18.83
CA ASN A 247 12.24 -6.31 18.26
C ASN A 247 10.89 -6.12 18.98
N LYS A 248 10.49 -4.85 19.18
CA LYS A 248 9.28 -4.52 19.95
C LYS A 248 8.04 -5.20 19.34
N PRO A 249 7.21 -5.88 20.16
CA PRO A 249 5.91 -6.41 19.73
C PRO A 249 5.09 -5.36 18.97
N TYR A 250 4.55 -5.73 17.81
CA TYR A 250 3.90 -4.74 16.93
C TYR A 250 2.62 -4.11 17.52
N ASP A 251 1.92 -4.83 18.39
CA ASP A 251 0.79 -4.30 19.15
C ASP A 251 1.24 -3.19 20.12
N GLN A 252 2.31 -3.40 20.88
CA GLN A 252 2.89 -2.37 21.75
C GLN A 252 3.44 -1.20 20.93
N PHE A 253 4.09 -1.51 19.80
CA PHE A 253 4.58 -0.53 18.86
C PHE A 253 3.46 0.39 18.35
N ALA A 254 2.33 -0.18 17.94
CA ALA A 254 1.16 0.57 17.48
C ALA A 254 0.48 1.32 18.62
N HIS A 255 0.34 0.71 19.79
CA HIS A 255 -0.28 1.32 20.97
C HIS A 255 0.46 2.59 21.38
N GLU A 256 1.79 2.54 21.46
CA GLU A 256 2.63 3.69 21.79
C GLU A 256 2.53 4.82 20.76
N LEU A 257 2.29 4.52 19.49
CA LEU A 257 2.09 5.54 18.44
C LEU A 257 0.70 6.19 18.50
N LEU A 258 -0.32 5.42 18.91
CA LEU A 258 -1.71 5.88 18.98
C LEU A 258 -2.04 6.58 20.30
N SER A 259 -1.40 6.15 21.39
CA SER A 259 -1.53 6.70 22.74
C SER A 259 -0.15 7.06 23.30
N PRO A 260 0.50 8.11 22.76
CA PRO A 260 1.87 8.46 23.08
C PRO A 260 2.06 8.88 24.55
N ASN A 261 3.16 8.42 25.16
CA ASN A 261 3.61 8.83 26.49
C ASN A 261 4.79 9.81 26.45
N SER A 262 5.38 10.00 25.26
CA SER A 262 6.48 10.91 25.00
C SER A 262 6.22 11.73 23.74
N GLY A 263 6.98 12.82 23.61
CA GLY A 263 6.87 13.67 22.44
C GLY A 263 7.37 13.03 21.14
N GLU A 264 8.31 12.09 21.16
CA GLU A 264 8.78 11.40 19.95
C GLU A 264 7.70 10.52 19.33
N GLN A 265 6.98 9.73 20.13
CA GLN A 265 5.85 8.94 19.66
C GLN A 265 4.71 9.83 19.15
N ALA A 266 4.43 10.93 19.88
CA ALA A 266 3.37 11.86 19.52
C ALA A 266 3.58 12.51 18.15
N ALA A 267 4.83 12.57 17.64
CA ALA A 267 5.14 13.10 16.32
C ALA A 267 4.37 12.41 15.18
N PHE A 268 3.95 11.16 15.35
CA PHE A 268 3.16 10.44 14.35
C PHE A 268 1.73 10.96 14.20
N ILE A 269 1.02 11.23 15.30
CA ILE A 269 -0.38 11.69 15.29
C ILE A 269 -0.53 13.21 15.37
N ASP A 270 0.44 13.92 15.96
CA ASP A 270 0.41 15.38 16.05
C ASP A 270 0.91 16.05 14.75
N GLY A 271 1.61 15.28 13.91
CA GLY A 271 1.96 15.63 12.54
C GLY A 271 2.68 16.98 12.37
N ILE A 272 2.58 17.53 11.16
CA ILE A 272 3.08 18.87 10.80
C ILE A 272 1.92 19.85 10.89
N LYS A 273 1.98 20.80 11.82
CA LYS A 273 1.20 22.04 11.73
C LYS A 273 1.81 22.86 10.59
N TRP A 274 1.12 22.98 9.46
CA TRP A 274 1.56 23.92 8.42
C TRP A 274 1.39 25.37 8.93
N ARG A 275 2.08 26.35 8.33
CA ARG A 275 1.92 27.80 8.62
C ARG A 275 0.51 28.34 8.23
N GLY A 276 -0.50 27.48 8.24
CA GLY A 276 -1.89 27.68 7.83
C GLY A 276 -2.56 26.34 7.49
N THR A 277 -3.88 26.32 7.47
CA THR A 277 -4.68 25.23 6.91
C THR A 277 -4.79 25.44 5.40
N VAL A 278 -4.24 24.54 4.58
CA VAL A 278 -4.36 24.63 3.11
C VAL A 278 -5.81 24.39 2.68
N ASN A 279 -6.45 23.43 3.32
CA ASN A 279 -7.89 23.15 3.26
C ASN A 279 -8.28 22.23 4.43
N SER A 280 -9.58 22.08 4.65
CA SER A 280 -10.20 21.26 5.70
C SER A 280 -9.83 19.77 5.67
N SER A 281 -9.40 19.20 4.55
CA SER A 281 -8.93 17.80 4.50
C SER A 281 -7.45 17.64 4.88
N GLN A 282 -6.72 18.74 5.02
CA GLN A 282 -5.30 18.78 5.38
C GLN A 282 -5.05 19.40 6.77
N VAL A 283 -6.07 19.52 7.62
CA VAL A 283 -5.88 19.82 9.04
C VAL A 283 -5.20 18.64 9.76
N VAL A 284 -4.55 18.92 10.89
CA VAL A 284 -3.73 17.93 11.62
C VAL A 284 -4.54 16.69 12.00
N GLU A 285 -5.73 16.88 12.55
CA GLU A 285 -6.61 15.83 13.04
C GLU A 285 -7.11 14.92 11.91
N MET A 286 -7.46 15.51 10.77
CA MET A 286 -7.89 14.76 9.59
C MET A 286 -6.72 13.98 8.98
N GLN A 287 -5.53 14.58 8.91
CA GLN A 287 -4.34 13.86 8.48
C GLN A 287 -3.96 12.73 9.43
N ALA A 288 -4.12 12.91 10.75
CA ALA A 288 -3.90 11.85 11.73
C ALA A 288 -4.85 10.66 11.50
N ALA A 289 -6.14 10.94 11.30
CA ALA A 289 -7.13 9.91 10.95
C ALA A 289 -6.80 9.19 9.64
N GLN A 290 -6.45 9.93 8.58
CA GLN A 290 -6.02 9.34 7.31
C GLN A 290 -4.79 8.45 7.48
N ASN A 291 -3.75 8.94 8.17
CA ASN A 291 -2.52 8.19 8.38
C ASN A 291 -2.76 6.93 9.20
N VAL A 292 -3.49 7.03 10.32
CA VAL A 292 -3.78 5.89 11.21
C VAL A 292 -4.64 4.84 10.50
N ALA A 293 -5.68 5.27 9.78
CA ALA A 293 -6.55 4.37 9.02
C ALA A 293 -5.77 3.66 7.90
N GLN A 294 -4.96 4.40 7.15
CA GLN A 294 -4.12 3.82 6.10
C GLN A 294 -3.14 2.83 6.72
N VAL A 295 -2.34 3.25 7.71
CA VAL A 295 -1.24 2.44 8.25
C VAL A 295 -1.72 1.23 9.06
N PHE A 296 -2.74 1.33 9.90
CA PHE A 296 -3.09 0.22 10.80
C PHE A 296 -4.31 -0.57 10.37
N LEU A 297 -5.16 -0.01 9.49
CA LEU A 297 -6.40 -0.66 9.05
C LEU A 297 -6.41 -0.96 7.55
N GLY A 298 -5.43 -0.49 6.77
CA GLY A 298 -5.42 -0.65 5.32
C GLY A 298 -6.68 -0.04 4.71
N LEU A 299 -6.96 1.20 5.11
CA LEU A 299 -8.12 2.00 4.70
C LEU A 299 -7.68 3.34 4.13
N ASN A 300 -8.23 3.72 2.99
CA ASN A 300 -7.97 5.02 2.40
C ASN A 300 -9.11 6.01 2.68
N LEU A 301 -8.88 6.91 3.65
CA LEU A 301 -9.83 7.98 4.00
C LEU A 301 -9.60 9.29 3.23
N LYS A 302 -8.64 9.35 2.28
CA LYS A 302 -8.31 10.61 1.60
C LYS A 302 -9.48 11.14 0.78
N CYS A 303 -10.13 10.31 -0.03
CA CYS A 303 -11.35 10.72 -0.75
C CYS A 303 -12.48 11.10 0.22
N ALA A 304 -12.66 10.25 1.25
CA ALA A 304 -13.67 10.39 2.28
C ALA A 304 -13.50 11.62 3.20
N SER A 305 -12.45 12.43 3.01
CA SER A 305 -12.17 13.61 3.84
C SER A 305 -12.73 14.93 3.27
N CYS A 306 -13.13 14.94 1.99
CA CYS A 306 -13.77 16.09 1.34
C CYS A 306 -15.23 15.81 0.96
N HIS A 307 -15.54 14.57 0.60
CA HIS A 307 -16.85 14.07 0.19
C HIS A 307 -16.93 12.56 0.49
N ASP A 308 -18.07 11.90 0.31
CA ASP A 308 -18.15 10.44 0.46
C ASP A 308 -17.29 9.74 -0.61
N SER A 309 -16.59 8.67 -0.26
CA SER A 309 -15.65 8.01 -1.17
C SER A 309 -16.32 7.51 -2.46
N PHE A 310 -15.59 7.60 -3.58
CA PHE A 310 -16.03 7.05 -4.86
C PHE A 310 -15.56 5.61 -5.09
N ILE A 311 -14.66 5.11 -4.24
CA ILE A 311 -13.94 3.85 -4.44
C ILE A 311 -14.16 2.84 -3.30
N ASN A 312 -14.87 3.23 -2.25
CA ASN A 312 -15.27 2.38 -1.13
C ASN A 312 -16.46 3.01 -0.39
N ASP A 313 -16.97 2.39 0.67
CA ASP A 313 -18.18 2.83 1.37
C ASP A 313 -17.93 3.88 2.47
N TRP A 314 -16.70 4.37 2.61
CA TRP A 314 -16.36 5.37 3.63
C TRP A 314 -17.00 6.72 3.34
N THR A 315 -17.77 7.19 4.31
CA THR A 315 -18.48 8.47 4.24
C THR A 315 -17.66 9.62 4.81
N LEU A 316 -18.03 10.84 4.42
CA LEU A 316 -17.50 12.06 5.00
C LEU A 316 -17.71 12.11 6.52
N ASP A 317 -18.90 11.69 6.98
CA ASP A 317 -19.23 11.66 8.40
C ASP A 317 -18.31 10.73 9.20
N GLN A 318 -18.02 9.53 8.69
CA GLN A 318 -17.10 8.59 9.34
C GLN A 318 -15.67 9.13 9.42
N SER A 319 -15.18 9.78 8.36
CA SER A 319 -13.85 10.39 8.37
C SER A 319 -13.73 11.50 9.41
N TYR A 320 -14.73 12.39 9.49
CA TYR A 320 -14.75 13.46 10.49
C TYR A 320 -14.96 12.94 11.92
N ALA A 321 -15.75 11.88 12.10
CA ALA A 321 -15.92 11.23 13.39
C ALA A 321 -14.59 10.62 13.87
N PHE A 322 -13.84 9.97 12.97
CA PHE A 322 -12.55 9.41 13.31
C PHE A 322 -11.49 10.50 13.55
N ALA A 323 -11.46 11.55 12.73
CA ALA A 323 -10.59 12.70 12.94
C ALA A 323 -10.85 13.39 14.30
N SER A 324 -12.10 13.45 14.75
CA SER A 324 -12.48 14.01 16.05
C SER A 324 -11.92 13.24 17.25
N VAL A 325 -11.45 11.99 17.08
CA VAL A 325 -10.71 11.25 18.12
C VAL A 325 -9.39 11.97 18.46
N PHE A 326 -8.73 12.53 17.45
CA PHE A 326 -7.44 13.22 17.57
C PHE A 326 -7.58 14.71 17.93
N ALA A 327 -8.77 15.27 17.84
CA ALA A 327 -9.05 16.68 18.13
C ALA A 327 -9.13 16.96 19.64
N ASN A 328 -9.11 18.24 20.03
CA ASN A 328 -9.46 18.67 21.40
C ASN A 328 -10.98 18.86 21.59
N ALA A 329 -11.73 19.07 20.50
CA ALA A 329 -13.17 19.24 20.49
C ALA A 329 -13.77 18.58 19.23
N PRO A 330 -15.08 18.28 19.20
CA PRO A 330 -15.77 17.78 17.99
C PRO A 330 -15.46 18.64 16.77
N MET A 331 -15.03 18.01 15.66
CA MET A 331 -14.65 18.73 14.45
C MET A 331 -15.88 19.22 13.70
N GLU A 332 -15.82 20.45 13.18
CA GLU A 332 -16.79 20.92 12.19
C GLU A 332 -16.57 20.17 10.88
N LYS A 333 -17.64 19.61 10.31
CA LYS A 333 -17.60 18.95 9.01
C LYS A 333 -17.58 19.97 7.88
N HIS A 334 -16.64 19.82 6.96
CA HIS A 334 -16.60 20.56 5.70
C HIS A 334 -16.86 19.62 4.52
N ARG A 335 -17.63 20.09 3.54
CA ARG A 335 -17.81 19.41 2.26
C ARG A 335 -17.18 20.24 1.15
N CYS A 336 -16.20 19.67 0.45
CA CYS A 336 -15.40 20.39 -0.54
C CYS A 336 -14.91 21.74 0.00
N ASP A 337 -14.34 21.71 1.20
CA ASP A 337 -13.84 22.87 1.96
C ASP A 337 -14.88 23.85 2.53
N LYS A 338 -16.15 23.68 2.20
CA LYS A 338 -17.22 24.52 2.75
C LYS A 338 -17.73 23.98 4.09
N PRO A 339 -17.75 24.80 5.16
CA PRO A 339 -18.30 24.38 6.45
C PRO A 339 -19.77 24.02 6.32
N THR A 340 -20.21 22.99 7.05
CA THR A 340 -21.61 22.53 7.04
C THR A 340 -22.39 22.99 8.26
N GLY A 341 -21.75 23.65 9.24
CA GLY A 341 -22.35 23.99 10.54
C GLY A 341 -22.54 22.79 11.48
N ASN A 342 -22.28 21.56 11.01
CA ASN A 342 -22.45 20.35 11.80
C ASN A 342 -21.12 19.93 12.42
N LYS A 343 -21.09 19.83 13.76
CA LYS A 343 -19.96 19.23 14.47
C LYS A 343 -20.16 17.71 14.59
N VAL A 344 -19.09 16.96 14.36
CA VAL A 344 -19.12 15.49 14.39
C VAL A 344 -18.44 15.00 15.66
N ALA A 345 -19.12 14.15 16.41
CA ALA A 345 -18.59 13.56 17.63
C ALA A 345 -17.51 12.52 17.32
N ALA A 346 -16.53 12.36 18.23
CA ALA A 346 -15.48 11.37 18.08
C ALA A 346 -16.04 9.94 18.07
N ALA A 347 -15.63 9.13 17.09
CA ALA A 347 -15.97 7.72 17.02
C ALA A 347 -14.86 6.93 16.31
N PHE A 348 -14.71 5.66 16.67
CA PHE A 348 -13.86 4.74 15.91
C PHE A 348 -14.55 4.29 14.62
N VAL A 349 -13.78 4.00 13.57
CA VAL A 349 -14.30 3.60 12.26
C VAL A 349 -15.03 2.25 12.27
N TYR A 350 -14.78 1.41 13.28
CA TYR A 350 -15.42 0.11 13.46
C TYR A 350 -16.15 0.01 14.81
N PRO A 351 -17.42 0.44 14.89
CA PRO A 351 -18.19 0.39 16.13
C PRO A 351 -18.41 -1.04 16.64
N GLU A 352 -18.27 -2.06 15.79
CA GLU A 352 -18.37 -3.48 16.15
C GLU A 352 -17.23 -3.94 17.08
N LEU A 353 -16.10 -3.23 17.04
CA LEU A 353 -14.95 -3.50 17.92
C LEU A 353 -15.07 -2.78 19.26
N GLY A 354 -15.90 -1.74 19.35
CA GLY A 354 -16.13 -0.95 20.55
C GLY A 354 -16.29 0.52 20.23
N LYS A 355 -16.41 1.34 21.27
CA LYS A 355 -16.70 2.78 21.15
C LYS A 355 -15.60 3.61 21.80
N VAL A 356 -15.32 4.76 21.19
CA VAL A 356 -14.57 5.86 21.81
C VAL A 356 -15.59 6.80 22.46
N ASP A 357 -15.37 7.21 23.70
CA ASP A 357 -16.24 8.16 24.38
C ASP A 357 -16.02 9.57 23.80
N PRO A 358 -17.02 10.16 23.12
CA PRO A 358 -16.86 11.48 22.52
C PRO A 358 -16.67 12.60 23.54
N LYS A 359 -17.09 12.42 24.80
CA LYS A 359 -16.97 13.41 25.88
C LYS A 359 -15.66 13.31 26.66
N ALA A 360 -14.90 12.22 26.47
CA ALA A 360 -13.63 12.02 27.16
C ALA A 360 -12.56 13.00 26.67
N SER A 361 -11.53 13.20 27.49
CA SER A 361 -10.36 14.00 27.12
C SER A 361 -9.66 13.39 25.89
N ARG A 362 -8.95 14.21 25.11
CA ARG A 362 -8.15 13.73 23.95
C ARG A 362 -7.25 12.56 24.35
N LYS A 363 -6.55 12.66 25.48
CA LYS A 363 -5.66 11.59 25.99
C LYS A 363 -6.41 10.28 26.21
N MET A 364 -7.58 10.35 26.83
CA MET A 364 -8.41 9.16 27.08
C MET A 364 -8.94 8.57 25.77
N ARG A 365 -9.38 9.41 24.81
CA ARG A 365 -9.83 8.95 23.49
C ARG A 365 -8.74 8.25 22.70
N LEU A 366 -7.51 8.77 22.75
CA LEU A 366 -6.34 8.16 22.11
C LEU A 366 -5.99 6.80 22.76
N ASN A 367 -6.07 6.69 24.08
CA ASN A 367 -5.90 5.42 24.77
C ASN A 367 -6.98 4.39 24.41
N GLN A 368 -8.25 4.79 24.40
CA GLN A 368 -9.36 3.95 23.92
C GLN A 368 -9.15 3.51 22.47
N LEU A 369 -8.70 4.40 21.58
CA LEU A 369 -8.37 4.06 20.20
C LEU A 369 -7.24 3.04 20.12
N ALA A 370 -6.18 3.24 20.89
CA ALA A 370 -5.03 2.32 20.93
C ALA A 370 -5.48 0.92 21.36
N ASP A 371 -6.28 0.82 22.42
CA ASP A 371 -6.84 -0.45 22.90
C ASP A 371 -7.76 -1.11 21.86
N LEU A 372 -8.63 -0.33 21.21
CA LEU A 372 -9.52 -0.83 20.15
C LEU A 372 -8.76 -1.27 18.89
N MET A 373 -7.62 -0.66 18.60
CA MET A 373 -6.79 -1.02 17.46
C MET A 373 -6.09 -2.36 17.71
N THR A 374 -5.53 -2.57 18.90
CA THR A 374 -4.66 -3.72 19.20
C THR A 374 -5.38 -4.88 19.89
N LYS A 375 -6.68 -4.73 20.20
CA LYS A 375 -7.46 -5.82 20.80
C LYS A 375 -7.51 -7.07 19.93
N LYS A 376 -7.62 -8.22 20.58
CA LYS A 376 -7.60 -9.55 19.97
C LYS A 376 -8.70 -9.77 18.92
N GLU A 377 -9.87 -9.15 19.06
CA GLU A 377 -10.96 -9.32 18.08
C GLU A 377 -10.73 -8.49 16.81
N ASN A 378 -9.76 -7.57 16.81
CA ASN A 378 -9.38 -6.81 15.61
C ASN A 378 -8.37 -7.60 14.76
N GLY A 379 -8.83 -8.67 14.11
CA GLY A 379 -8.01 -9.44 13.17
C GLY A 379 -7.57 -8.63 11.94
N ARG A 380 -8.23 -7.51 11.63
CA ARG A 380 -7.81 -6.61 10.54
C ARG A 380 -6.44 -6.01 10.80
N PHE A 381 -6.14 -5.60 12.04
CA PHE A 381 -4.84 -5.06 12.44
C PHE A 381 -3.68 -6.00 12.04
N SER A 382 -3.78 -7.27 12.42
CA SER A 382 -2.78 -8.29 12.07
C SER A 382 -2.74 -8.56 10.56
N ARG A 383 -3.88 -8.69 9.88
CA ARG A 383 -3.91 -8.94 8.42
C ARG A 383 -3.24 -7.82 7.62
N VAL A 384 -3.43 -6.57 8.01
CA VAL A 384 -2.87 -5.40 7.31
C VAL A 384 -1.34 -5.47 7.31
N ILE A 385 -0.72 -5.64 8.48
CA ILE A 385 0.74 -5.68 8.55
C ILE A 385 1.30 -6.93 7.85
N ILE A 386 0.67 -8.09 8.04
CA ILE A 386 1.07 -9.33 7.36
C ILE A 386 0.98 -9.22 5.84
N ASN A 387 -0.07 -8.59 5.31
CA ASN A 387 -0.20 -8.35 3.88
C ASN A 387 0.96 -7.51 3.31
N ARG A 388 1.43 -6.52 4.06
CA ARG A 388 2.56 -5.65 3.66
C ARG A 388 3.92 -6.29 3.81
N ILE A 389 4.11 -7.08 4.87
CA ILE A 389 5.33 -7.87 5.04
C ILE A 389 5.40 -8.90 3.90
N TRP A 390 4.31 -9.60 3.59
CA TRP A 390 4.20 -10.46 2.42
C TRP A 390 4.56 -9.72 1.12
N ALA A 391 3.94 -8.56 0.87
CA ALA A 391 4.22 -7.76 -0.33
C ALA A 391 5.69 -7.35 -0.43
N SER A 392 6.36 -7.10 0.70
CA SER A 392 7.78 -6.73 0.71
C SER A 392 8.68 -7.87 0.22
N PHE A 393 8.38 -9.12 0.56
CA PHE A 393 9.16 -10.30 0.10
C PHE A 393 8.73 -10.79 -1.28
N PHE A 394 7.43 -10.86 -1.54
CA PHE A 394 6.89 -11.48 -2.77
C PHE A 394 6.55 -10.48 -3.87
N GLY A 395 6.68 -9.17 -3.63
CA GLY A 395 6.47 -8.10 -4.62
C GLY A 395 5.01 -7.71 -4.88
N ARG A 396 4.05 -8.43 -4.29
CA ARG A 396 2.60 -8.15 -4.35
C ARG A 396 1.91 -8.67 -3.09
N GLY A 397 0.94 -7.92 -2.56
CA GLY A 397 0.16 -8.37 -1.41
C GLY A 397 -0.71 -9.61 -1.70
N LEU A 398 -1.14 -10.27 -0.62
CA LEU A 398 -2.27 -11.21 -0.62
C LEU A 398 -3.56 -10.47 -1.03
N VAL A 399 -3.73 -9.25 -0.51
CA VAL A 399 -4.72 -8.25 -0.96
C VAL A 399 -3.98 -7.12 -1.66
N GLU A 400 -4.49 -6.67 -2.80
CA GLU A 400 -3.93 -5.52 -3.54
C GLU A 400 -5.07 -4.62 -4.04
N PRO A 401 -4.93 -3.28 -4.00
CA PRO A 401 -3.84 -2.54 -3.37
C PRO A 401 -3.68 -2.83 -1.87
N VAL A 402 -2.45 -2.75 -1.33
CA VAL A 402 -2.18 -3.07 0.09
C VAL A 402 -2.89 -2.15 1.11
N ASP A 403 -3.42 -1.02 0.65
CA ASP A 403 -4.19 -0.05 1.44
C ASP A 403 -5.71 -0.12 1.21
N GLU A 404 -6.19 -1.14 0.49
CA GLU A 404 -7.63 -1.39 0.26
C GLU A 404 -7.97 -2.82 0.73
N MET A 405 -7.86 -3.04 2.05
CA MET A 405 -7.98 -4.38 2.66
C MET A 405 -9.39 -4.99 2.59
N ASP A 406 -10.37 -4.21 2.13
CA ASP A 406 -11.71 -4.68 1.82
C ASP A 406 -11.80 -5.45 0.50
N ASN A 407 -10.75 -5.40 -0.34
CA ASN A 407 -10.62 -6.27 -1.50
C ASN A 407 -10.45 -7.74 -1.11
N HIS A 408 -10.77 -8.64 -2.05
CA HIS A 408 -10.57 -10.07 -1.84
C HIS A 408 -9.08 -10.42 -1.86
N PRO A 409 -8.59 -11.20 -0.88
CA PRO A 409 -7.28 -11.81 -0.99
C PRO A 409 -7.30 -12.93 -2.05
N TRP A 410 -6.22 -13.09 -2.81
CA TRP A 410 -6.12 -14.24 -3.73
C TRP A 410 -5.93 -15.58 -3.00
N ASN A 411 -5.55 -15.55 -1.71
CA ASN A 411 -5.58 -16.70 -0.80
C ASN A 411 -5.96 -16.23 0.63
N SER A 412 -7.23 -16.36 0.98
CA SER A 412 -7.78 -15.95 2.28
C SER A 412 -7.29 -16.80 3.45
N ASP A 413 -7.11 -18.10 3.22
CA ASP A 413 -6.71 -19.06 4.26
C ASP A 413 -5.28 -18.81 4.71
N LEU A 414 -4.37 -18.57 3.76
CA LEU A 414 -3.00 -18.20 4.07
C LEU A 414 -2.91 -16.86 4.82
N LEU A 415 -3.65 -15.84 4.38
CA LEU A 415 -3.67 -14.53 5.06
C LEU A 415 -4.16 -14.65 6.51
N ASP A 416 -5.28 -15.35 6.71
CA ASP A 416 -5.86 -15.51 8.05
C ASP A 416 -4.99 -16.37 8.96
N TRP A 417 -4.35 -17.41 8.42
CA TRP A 417 -3.44 -18.24 9.20
C TRP A 417 -2.20 -17.45 9.63
N LEU A 418 -1.53 -16.75 8.71
CA LEU A 418 -0.35 -15.92 9.02
C LEU A 418 -0.69 -14.81 10.03
N ALA A 419 -1.83 -14.14 9.86
CA ALA A 419 -2.28 -13.10 10.79
C ALA A 419 -2.53 -13.62 12.20
N ARG A 420 -3.06 -14.83 12.33
CA ARG A 420 -3.29 -15.47 13.63
C ARG A 420 -2.01 -16.00 14.26
N ASP A 421 -1.14 -16.61 13.46
CA ASP A 421 0.16 -17.07 13.92
C ASP A 421 0.98 -15.90 14.46
N PHE A 422 1.02 -14.77 13.73
CA PHE A 422 1.63 -13.53 14.19
C PHE A 422 1.07 -13.03 15.53
N ALA A 423 -0.26 -12.97 15.68
CA ALA A 423 -0.88 -12.54 16.93
C ALA A 423 -0.62 -13.54 18.09
N ALA A 424 -0.55 -14.85 17.80
CA ALA A 424 -0.28 -15.88 18.79
C ALA A 424 1.19 -15.90 19.26
N ASN A 425 2.12 -15.49 18.39
CA ASN A 425 3.55 -15.39 18.69
C ASN A 425 3.95 -13.96 19.11
N GLY A 426 3.10 -13.32 19.92
CA GLY A 426 3.42 -12.04 20.57
C GLY A 426 3.60 -10.87 19.61
N HIS A 427 2.97 -10.90 18.43
CA HIS A 427 3.12 -9.85 17.41
C HIS A 427 4.58 -9.63 16.97
N ASP A 428 5.39 -10.69 16.96
CA ASP A 428 6.77 -10.67 16.50
C ASP A 428 6.84 -10.68 14.96
N LEU A 429 7.34 -9.58 14.40
CA LEU A 429 7.51 -9.44 12.95
C LEU A 429 8.64 -10.31 12.43
N LYS A 430 9.74 -10.48 13.17
CA LYS A 430 10.87 -11.32 12.75
C LYS A 430 10.47 -12.78 12.66
N HIS A 431 9.65 -13.26 13.60
CA HIS A 431 9.04 -14.59 13.52
C HIS A 431 8.30 -14.81 12.19
N THR A 432 7.43 -13.87 11.81
CA THR A 432 6.73 -13.93 10.52
C THR A 432 7.71 -13.89 9.34
N MET A 433 8.70 -13.00 9.36
CA MET A 433 9.71 -12.91 8.30
C MET A 433 10.48 -14.22 8.14
N GLY A 434 10.80 -14.91 9.24
CA GLY A 434 11.42 -16.23 9.25
C GLY A 434 10.56 -17.28 8.57
N ILE A 435 9.26 -17.36 8.91
CA ILE A 435 8.32 -18.27 8.24
C ILE A 435 8.27 -18.03 6.73
N LEU A 436 8.21 -16.76 6.30
CA LEU A 436 8.13 -16.42 4.88
C LEU A 436 9.43 -16.79 4.15
N THR A 437 10.58 -16.39 4.68
CA THR A 437 11.88 -16.52 3.99
C THR A 437 12.47 -17.92 4.01
N THR A 438 12.00 -18.79 4.90
CA THR A 438 12.36 -20.23 4.92
C THR A 438 11.44 -21.11 4.07
N SER A 439 10.38 -20.53 3.48
CA SER A 439 9.45 -21.28 2.62
C SER A 439 10.08 -21.65 1.27
N GLN A 440 9.64 -22.78 0.69
CA GLN A 440 9.93 -23.14 -0.69
C GLN A 440 9.36 -22.09 -1.65
N ALA A 441 8.22 -21.48 -1.33
CA ALA A 441 7.64 -20.39 -2.10
C ALA A 441 8.59 -19.20 -2.25
N TYR A 442 9.30 -18.83 -1.17
CA TYR A 442 10.33 -17.79 -1.21
C TYR A 442 11.58 -18.23 -1.98
N ARG A 443 11.74 -19.51 -2.29
CA ARG A 443 12.81 -20.04 -3.15
C ARG A 443 12.38 -20.29 -4.59
N LEU A 444 11.14 -19.97 -4.97
CA LEU A 444 10.73 -20.07 -6.36
C LEU A 444 11.44 -19.00 -7.21
N PRO A 445 11.69 -19.27 -8.51
CA PRO A 445 12.13 -18.26 -9.46
C PRO A 445 11.14 -17.10 -9.53
N THR A 446 11.61 -15.88 -9.70
CA THR A 446 10.70 -14.75 -9.89
C THR A 446 9.88 -14.84 -11.17
N VAL A 447 8.81 -14.07 -11.17
CA VAL A 447 7.95 -13.83 -12.34
C VAL A 447 7.91 -12.34 -12.61
N GLU A 448 7.98 -11.97 -13.88
CA GLU A 448 7.84 -10.56 -14.26
C GLU A 448 6.44 -10.04 -13.91
N PRO A 449 6.33 -8.83 -13.31
CA PRO A 449 5.04 -8.23 -13.03
C PRO A 449 4.29 -7.92 -14.32
N VAL A 450 3.00 -8.27 -14.37
CA VAL A 450 2.11 -7.92 -15.49
C VAL A 450 1.55 -6.51 -15.27
N PRO A 451 1.82 -5.53 -16.16
CA PRO A 451 1.30 -4.17 -16.02
C PRO A 451 -0.24 -4.16 -16.00
N ASN A 452 -0.83 -3.36 -15.10
CA ASN A 452 -2.28 -3.14 -14.99
C ASN A 452 -3.12 -4.43 -14.81
N GLN A 453 -2.53 -5.48 -14.25
CA GLN A 453 -3.25 -6.73 -13.98
C GLN A 453 -4.37 -6.51 -12.96
N LYS A 454 -5.60 -6.92 -13.31
CA LYS A 454 -6.72 -6.92 -12.37
C LYS A 454 -6.49 -7.93 -11.26
N ALA A 455 -7.03 -7.66 -10.07
CA ALA A 455 -6.84 -8.53 -8.91
C ALA A 455 -7.41 -9.94 -9.13
N GLU A 456 -8.53 -10.06 -9.85
CA GLU A 456 -9.17 -11.35 -10.20
C GLU A 456 -8.33 -12.24 -11.14
N ASP A 457 -7.50 -11.63 -11.99
CA ASP A 457 -6.65 -12.33 -12.96
C ASP A 457 -5.33 -12.81 -12.34
N PHE A 458 -5.05 -12.41 -11.10
CA PHE A 458 -3.80 -12.74 -10.44
C PHE A 458 -3.74 -14.23 -10.07
N THR A 459 -2.66 -14.88 -10.52
CA THR A 459 -2.30 -16.23 -10.09
C THR A 459 -0.88 -16.21 -9.57
N PHE A 460 -0.70 -16.58 -8.30
CA PHE A 460 0.64 -16.67 -7.71
C PHE A 460 1.42 -17.81 -8.37
N LYS A 461 2.63 -17.52 -8.86
CA LYS A 461 3.53 -18.48 -9.52
C LYS A 461 4.97 -18.41 -8.98
N GLY A 462 5.19 -17.59 -7.96
CA GLY A 462 6.49 -17.21 -7.41
C GLY A 462 6.50 -15.74 -7.01
N PRO A 463 7.55 -15.27 -6.31
CA PRO A 463 7.79 -13.86 -6.06
C PRO A 463 7.83 -13.05 -7.36
N LEU A 464 7.47 -11.78 -7.32
CA LEU A 464 7.66 -10.89 -8.46
C LEU A 464 9.10 -10.36 -8.50
N THR A 465 9.65 -10.18 -9.70
CA THR A 465 10.95 -9.53 -9.88
C THR A 465 10.91 -8.11 -9.31
N LYS A 466 11.78 -7.81 -8.35
CA LYS A 466 11.87 -6.50 -7.69
C LYS A 466 13.14 -5.77 -8.12
N ARG A 467 13.08 -4.45 -8.28
CA ARG A 467 14.25 -3.58 -8.31
C ARG A 467 14.75 -3.39 -6.88
N LEU A 468 16.06 -3.25 -6.73
CA LEU A 468 16.63 -2.79 -5.47
C LEU A 468 16.11 -1.38 -5.17
N ARG A 469 15.69 -1.17 -3.93
CA ARG A 469 15.33 0.17 -3.44
C ARG A 469 16.57 1.06 -3.48
N ALA A 470 16.38 2.37 -3.55
CA ALA A 470 17.45 3.36 -3.52
C ALA A 470 18.50 3.08 -2.43
N GLU A 471 18.04 2.73 -1.22
CA GLU A 471 18.92 2.41 -0.10
C GLU A 471 19.76 1.15 -0.35
N GLN A 472 19.14 0.07 -0.85
CA GLN A 472 19.84 -1.20 -1.14
C GLN A 472 20.85 -1.03 -2.28
N LEU A 473 20.51 -0.30 -3.34
CA LEU A 473 21.40 -0.05 -4.47
C LEU A 473 22.64 0.74 -4.01
N LEU A 474 22.44 1.83 -3.27
CA LEU A 474 23.53 2.69 -2.81
C LEU A 474 24.35 2.05 -1.67
N ASP A 475 23.72 1.28 -0.79
CA ASP A 475 24.43 0.50 0.23
C ASP A 475 25.26 -0.63 -0.42
N GLY A 476 24.74 -1.29 -1.46
CA GLY A 476 25.49 -2.27 -2.24
C GLY A 476 26.69 -1.67 -2.96
N LEU A 477 26.55 -0.48 -3.54
CA LEU A 477 27.66 0.30 -4.12
C LEU A 477 28.70 0.70 -3.07
N ALA A 478 28.26 1.17 -1.90
CA ALA A 478 29.17 1.51 -0.81
C ALA A 478 29.95 0.28 -0.35
N GLN A 479 29.27 -0.86 -0.14
CA GLN A 479 29.90 -2.13 0.23
C GLN A 479 30.86 -2.62 -0.85
N LEU A 480 30.52 -2.49 -2.13
CA LEU A 480 31.41 -2.80 -3.25
C LEU A 480 32.67 -1.91 -3.21
N GLY A 481 32.52 -0.62 -2.90
CA GLY A 481 33.66 0.28 -2.69
C GLY A 481 34.54 -0.12 -1.51
N GLU A 482 33.95 -0.49 -0.37
CA GLU A 482 34.72 -0.94 0.79
C GLU A 482 35.40 -2.29 0.56
N ALA A 483 34.89 -3.13 -0.33
CA ALA A 483 35.50 -4.40 -0.70
C ALA A 483 36.86 -4.27 -1.40
N ALA A 484 37.23 -3.08 -1.87
CA ALA A 484 38.58 -2.78 -2.35
C ALA A 484 39.63 -2.99 -1.25
N ALA A 485 39.27 -2.77 0.03
CA ALA A 485 40.12 -3.05 1.17
C ALA A 485 40.00 -4.51 1.63
N PRO A 486 41.08 -5.11 2.18
CA PRO A 486 41.02 -6.42 2.83
C PRO A 486 39.96 -6.45 3.94
N PRO A 487 39.27 -7.58 4.18
CA PRO A 487 38.17 -7.68 5.16
C PRO A 487 38.46 -7.04 6.52
N ALA A 488 39.65 -7.24 7.08
CA ALA A 488 40.06 -6.70 8.37
C ALA A 488 40.22 -5.16 8.42
N LYS A 489 40.25 -4.49 7.27
CA LYS A 489 40.47 -3.03 7.14
C LYS A 489 39.30 -2.32 6.47
N ARG A 490 38.18 -3.01 6.21
CA ARG A 490 37.01 -2.38 5.58
C ARG A 490 36.40 -1.36 6.55
N PRO A 491 36.28 -0.09 6.17
CA PRO A 491 35.69 0.91 7.04
C PRO A 491 34.17 0.66 7.17
N ALA A 492 33.61 1.01 8.32
CA ALA A 492 32.16 1.08 8.46
C ALA A 492 31.63 2.28 7.67
N PHE A 493 30.49 2.11 7.00
CA PHE A 493 29.80 3.21 6.32
C PHE A 493 28.40 3.41 6.89
N GLN A 494 27.95 4.66 6.94
CA GLN A 494 26.59 4.97 7.34
C GLN A 494 25.60 4.52 6.26
N ARG A 495 24.68 3.63 6.61
CA ARG A 495 23.62 3.12 5.71
C ARG A 495 22.72 4.23 5.18
N HIS A 496 22.33 4.14 3.90
CA HIS A 496 21.54 5.18 3.23
C HIS A 496 20.11 5.31 3.79
N GLY A 497 19.57 4.25 4.39
CA GLY A 497 18.29 4.30 5.13
C GLY A 497 18.31 5.25 6.34
N LEU A 498 19.49 5.54 6.88
CA LEU A 498 19.72 6.46 8.00
C LEU A 498 20.11 7.88 7.58
N ARG A 499 20.28 8.12 6.29
CA ARG A 499 20.66 9.42 5.75
C ARG A 499 19.45 10.27 5.37
N ASN A 500 19.67 11.57 5.36
CA ASN A 500 18.78 12.55 4.75
C ASN A 500 18.45 12.19 3.29
N LEU A 501 17.25 12.52 2.83
CA LEU A 501 16.89 12.34 1.44
C LEU A 501 17.70 13.30 0.57
N ASP A 502 18.53 12.76 -0.32
CA ASP A 502 19.24 13.54 -1.34
C ASP A 502 18.58 13.40 -2.73
N ARG A 503 19.15 14.09 -3.72
CA ARG A 503 18.62 14.11 -5.09
C ARG A 503 18.69 12.73 -5.75
N LEU A 504 19.78 11.99 -5.56
CA LEU A 504 19.97 10.67 -6.16
C LEU A 504 18.96 9.66 -5.59
N MET A 505 18.82 9.59 -4.27
CA MET A 505 17.84 8.72 -3.63
C MET A 505 16.41 9.00 -4.10
N ARG A 506 16.06 10.27 -4.31
CA ARG A 506 14.75 10.65 -4.84
C ARG A 506 14.55 10.18 -6.28
N ILE A 507 15.57 10.31 -7.12
CA ILE A 507 15.55 9.81 -8.51
C ILE A 507 15.40 8.29 -8.53
N LEU A 508 16.07 7.59 -7.61
CA LEU A 508 15.99 6.14 -7.42
C LEU A 508 14.70 5.67 -6.71
N GLY A 509 13.71 6.55 -6.52
CA GLY A 509 12.37 6.18 -6.04
C GLY A 509 12.17 6.22 -4.52
N ARG A 510 13.10 6.77 -3.72
CA ARG A 510 12.87 7.00 -2.28
C ARG A 510 11.84 8.13 -2.09
N PRO A 511 10.75 7.92 -1.32
CA PRO A 511 9.70 8.92 -1.18
C PRO A 511 10.16 10.12 -0.33
N LYS A 512 9.53 11.28 -0.58
CA LYS A 512 9.72 12.51 0.21
C LYS A 512 9.09 12.45 1.61
N ARG A 513 8.24 11.46 1.85
CA ARG A 513 7.50 11.26 3.11
C ARG A 513 6.63 12.45 3.50
N ASP A 514 6.08 13.16 2.51
CA ASP A 514 5.01 14.15 2.68
C ASP A 514 3.65 13.49 2.86
N GLN A 515 3.50 12.28 2.34
CA GLN A 515 2.35 11.41 2.44
C GLN A 515 2.78 10.04 2.97
N VAL A 516 1.84 9.30 3.56
CA VAL A 516 2.05 7.89 3.92
C VAL A 516 2.35 7.10 2.64
N ALA A 517 3.41 6.29 2.69
CA ALA A 517 3.76 5.33 1.65
C ALA A 517 3.99 3.95 2.30
N THR A 518 3.04 3.04 2.10
CA THR A 518 3.05 1.66 2.64
C THR A 518 3.46 0.62 1.59
N SER A 519 3.60 1.06 0.34
CA SER A 519 4.23 0.35 -0.78
C SER A 519 5.10 1.33 -1.57
N ARG A 520 6.02 0.79 -2.37
CA ARG A 520 6.80 1.57 -3.35
C ARG A 520 6.58 0.97 -4.73
N ASP A 521 6.44 1.85 -5.73
CA ASP A 521 6.35 1.43 -7.12
C ASP A 521 7.69 0.81 -7.56
N ASN A 522 7.61 -0.33 -8.21
CA ASN A 522 8.76 -1.09 -8.69
C ASN A 522 9.10 -0.78 -10.16
N ARG A 523 8.27 0.05 -10.83
CA ARG A 523 8.49 0.46 -12.22
C ARG A 523 9.61 1.49 -12.32
N PRO A 524 10.50 1.40 -13.32
CA PRO A 524 11.50 2.42 -13.56
C PRO A 524 10.82 3.75 -13.95
N THR A 525 11.40 4.85 -13.46
CA THR A 525 11.04 6.19 -13.95
C THR A 525 12.02 6.63 -15.03
N THR A 526 11.59 7.54 -15.92
CA THR A 526 12.48 8.15 -16.92
C THR A 526 13.69 8.81 -16.27
N LEU A 527 13.50 9.52 -15.15
CA LEU A 527 14.59 10.15 -14.41
C LEU A 527 15.59 9.13 -13.88
N GLN A 528 15.11 8.00 -13.36
CA GLN A 528 15.97 6.91 -12.90
C GLN A 528 16.79 6.33 -14.06
N ALA A 529 16.15 6.09 -15.21
CA ALA A 529 16.83 5.55 -16.39
C ALA A 529 17.91 6.51 -16.92
N LEU A 530 17.64 7.81 -16.95
CA LEU A 530 18.63 8.82 -17.35
C LEU A 530 19.79 8.90 -16.36
N GLU A 531 19.51 9.00 -15.07
CA GLU A 531 20.56 9.11 -14.05
C GLU A 531 21.47 7.87 -14.01
N LEU A 532 20.91 6.66 -14.17
CA LEU A 532 21.70 5.44 -14.24
C LEU A 532 22.50 5.30 -15.55
N SER A 533 22.01 5.87 -16.67
CA SER A 533 22.69 5.77 -17.96
C SER A 533 23.85 6.75 -18.11
N ASN A 534 23.66 8.01 -17.70
CA ASN A 534 24.64 9.07 -17.90
C ASN A 534 24.55 10.22 -16.89
N GLY A 535 23.97 9.99 -15.71
CA GLY A 535 23.80 11.04 -14.70
C GLY A 535 25.09 11.40 -13.96
N ASP A 536 25.34 12.70 -13.79
CA ASP A 536 26.53 13.22 -13.09
C ASP A 536 26.62 12.79 -11.62
N ILE A 537 25.48 12.59 -10.94
CA ILE A 537 25.49 12.24 -9.50
C ILE A 537 25.89 10.78 -9.37
N MET A 538 25.29 9.92 -10.18
CA MET A 538 25.66 8.51 -10.24
C MET A 538 27.11 8.33 -10.70
N HIS A 539 27.57 9.12 -11.68
CA HIS A 539 28.96 9.10 -12.13
C HIS A 539 29.94 9.33 -10.97
N LYS A 540 29.70 10.34 -10.13
CA LYS A 540 30.55 10.64 -8.97
C LYS A 540 30.56 9.49 -7.95
N VAL A 541 29.42 8.83 -7.74
CA VAL A 541 29.35 7.66 -6.85
C VAL A 541 30.24 6.54 -7.39
N VAL A 542 30.13 6.24 -8.68
CA VAL A 542 30.90 5.18 -9.33
C VAL A 542 32.39 5.53 -9.42
N GLN A 543 32.75 6.77 -9.70
CA GLN A 543 34.15 7.26 -9.68
C GLN A 543 34.81 7.04 -8.32
N ASN A 544 34.09 7.32 -7.22
CA ASN A 544 34.61 7.09 -5.88
C ASN A 544 34.88 5.60 -5.61
N VAL A 545 34.01 4.71 -6.09
CA VAL A 545 34.22 3.26 -6.01
C VAL A 545 35.44 2.86 -6.87
N GLY A 546 35.50 3.33 -8.12
CA GLY A 546 36.60 3.05 -9.03
C GLY A 546 37.97 3.48 -8.49
N ALA A 547 38.06 4.67 -7.88
CA ALA A 547 39.29 5.16 -7.26
C ALA A 547 39.78 4.26 -6.11
N LYS A 548 38.87 3.77 -5.26
CA LYS A 548 39.22 2.81 -4.19
C LYS A 548 39.82 1.54 -4.77
N TRP A 549 39.18 0.95 -5.77
CA TRP A 549 39.65 -0.27 -6.41
C TRP A 549 40.97 -0.09 -7.17
N ALA A 550 41.14 1.02 -7.91
CA ALA A 550 42.40 1.33 -8.59
C ALA A 550 43.59 1.47 -7.61
N SER A 551 43.35 1.99 -6.40
CA SER A 551 44.38 2.10 -5.36
C SER A 551 44.73 0.78 -4.65
N SER A 552 44.02 -0.31 -4.94
CA SER A 552 44.10 -1.56 -4.19
C SER A 552 45.29 -2.47 -4.54
N LYS A 553 46.18 -2.03 -5.45
CA LYS A 553 47.40 -2.74 -5.90
C LYS A 553 47.17 -4.13 -6.51
N ARG A 554 45.96 -4.39 -6.99
CA ARG A 554 45.60 -5.62 -7.73
C ARG A 554 46.01 -5.51 -9.19
N THR A 555 46.33 -6.65 -9.80
CA THR A 555 46.45 -6.76 -11.27
C THR A 555 45.08 -6.61 -11.94
N SER A 556 45.05 -6.33 -13.25
CA SER A 556 43.78 -6.24 -14.01
C SER A 556 42.92 -7.49 -13.84
N ASP A 557 43.52 -8.67 -13.95
CA ASP A 557 42.82 -9.95 -13.77
C ASP A 557 42.22 -10.12 -12.37
N GLN A 558 42.99 -9.79 -11.33
CA GLN A 558 42.51 -9.83 -9.95
C GLN A 558 41.41 -8.80 -9.69
N LEU A 559 41.50 -7.61 -10.29
CA LEU A 559 40.46 -6.58 -10.20
C LEU A 559 39.14 -7.08 -10.79
N ILE A 560 39.19 -7.67 -11.99
CA ILE A 560 38.00 -8.19 -12.66
C ILE A 560 37.38 -9.30 -11.82
N GLU A 561 38.17 -10.30 -11.41
CA GLU A 561 37.64 -11.43 -10.64
C GLU A 561 37.05 -11.00 -9.29
N ASP A 562 37.73 -10.12 -8.55
CA ASP A 562 37.24 -9.65 -7.25
C ASP A 562 36.01 -8.75 -7.40
N LEU A 563 35.94 -7.87 -8.40
CA LEU A 563 34.77 -7.04 -8.67
C LEU A 563 33.54 -7.89 -8.99
N PHE A 564 33.68 -8.90 -9.87
CA PHE A 564 32.58 -9.82 -10.20
C PHE A 564 32.15 -10.64 -8.99
N GLN A 565 33.09 -11.13 -8.17
CA GLN A 565 32.73 -11.87 -6.96
C GLN A 565 32.00 -11.00 -5.94
N ASN A 566 32.43 -9.75 -5.72
CA ASN A 566 31.77 -8.85 -4.77
C ASN A 566 30.45 -8.28 -5.30
N ALA A 567 30.30 -8.12 -6.62
CA ALA A 567 29.06 -7.63 -7.23
C ALA A 567 28.00 -8.73 -7.42
N PHE A 568 28.42 -9.93 -7.84
CA PHE A 568 27.53 -11.00 -8.34
C PHE A 568 27.70 -12.37 -7.67
N LEU A 569 28.64 -12.51 -6.72
CA LEU A 569 28.93 -13.77 -6.03
C LEU A 569 29.33 -14.91 -6.98
N ARG A 570 29.91 -14.57 -8.13
CA ARG A 570 30.43 -15.53 -9.10
C ARG A 570 31.67 -14.97 -9.79
N LYS A 571 32.42 -15.85 -10.45
CA LYS A 571 33.48 -15.45 -11.36
C LYS A 571 32.87 -14.90 -12.67
N PRO A 572 33.59 -14.01 -13.39
CA PRO A 572 33.20 -13.65 -14.74
C PRO A 572 33.24 -14.89 -15.66
N THR A 573 32.37 -14.92 -16.65
CA THR A 573 32.52 -15.79 -17.82
C THR A 573 33.74 -15.35 -18.64
N GLN A 574 34.17 -16.17 -19.60
CA GLN A 574 35.32 -15.81 -20.46
C GLN A 574 35.04 -14.53 -21.26
N ASP A 575 33.83 -14.40 -21.83
CA ASP A 575 33.43 -13.21 -22.59
C ASP A 575 33.40 -11.95 -21.72
N GLU A 576 32.84 -12.07 -20.50
CA GLU A 576 32.83 -10.97 -19.53
C GLU A 576 34.26 -10.58 -19.10
N LYS A 577 35.15 -11.57 -18.91
CA LYS A 577 36.55 -11.32 -18.55
C LYS A 577 37.28 -10.59 -19.69
N MET A 578 37.10 -11.03 -20.94
CA MET A 578 37.68 -10.37 -22.12
C MET A 578 37.17 -8.94 -22.29
N ALA A 579 35.86 -8.72 -22.16
CA ALA A 579 35.26 -7.39 -22.25
C ALA A 579 35.77 -6.45 -21.14
N ALA A 580 35.85 -6.95 -19.90
CA ALA A 580 36.35 -6.18 -18.77
C ALA A 580 37.86 -5.87 -18.92
N ALA A 581 38.66 -6.81 -19.41
CA ALA A 581 40.08 -6.59 -19.69
C ALA A 581 40.29 -5.50 -20.76
N GLY A 582 39.45 -5.49 -21.81
CA GLY A 582 39.45 -4.44 -22.83
C GLY A 582 39.15 -3.05 -22.26
N LEU A 583 38.25 -2.95 -21.27
CA LEU A 583 37.93 -1.69 -20.58
C LEU A 583 39.07 -1.22 -19.65
N LEU A 584 39.71 -2.15 -18.94
CA LEU A 584 40.76 -1.82 -17.96
C LEU A 584 42.11 -1.49 -18.60
N GLY A 585 42.44 -2.12 -19.73
CA GLY A 585 43.76 -2.04 -20.35
C GLY A 585 44.87 -2.68 -19.50
N GLU A 586 46.12 -2.48 -19.91
CA GLU A 586 47.30 -3.05 -19.23
C GLU A 586 47.58 -2.40 -17.87
N LYS A 587 47.28 -1.11 -17.73
CA LYS A 587 47.48 -0.32 -16.50
C LYS A 587 46.17 0.37 -16.13
N PRO A 588 45.32 -0.27 -15.31
CA PRO A 588 43.99 0.26 -14.99
C PRO A 588 44.06 1.61 -14.28
N SER A 589 43.53 2.66 -14.92
CA SER A 589 43.34 3.95 -14.27
C SER A 589 42.08 3.95 -13.40
N ALA A 590 41.94 4.92 -12.48
CA ALA A 590 40.73 5.09 -11.69
C ALA A 590 39.48 5.29 -12.56
N ALA A 591 39.62 5.93 -13.72
CA ALA A 591 38.53 6.12 -14.69
C ALA A 591 38.12 4.78 -15.33
N ASN A 592 39.09 3.98 -15.81
CA ASN A 592 38.79 2.68 -16.41
C ASN A 592 38.10 1.72 -15.42
N VAL A 593 38.54 1.72 -14.15
CA VAL A 593 37.90 0.91 -13.12
C VAL A 593 36.50 1.43 -12.79
N ALA A 594 36.30 2.75 -12.78
CA ALA A 594 34.97 3.34 -12.61
C ALA A 594 34.02 2.93 -13.75
N ASP A 595 34.48 2.92 -15.01
CA ASP A 595 33.66 2.47 -16.13
C ASP A 595 33.25 1.00 -15.99
N LEU A 596 34.18 0.12 -15.59
CA LEU A 596 33.87 -1.28 -15.30
C LEU A 596 32.82 -1.40 -14.17
N VAL A 597 32.99 -0.66 -13.06
CA VAL A 597 32.01 -0.64 -11.97
C VAL A 597 30.64 -0.16 -12.47
N TRP A 598 30.60 0.85 -13.34
CA TRP A 598 29.35 1.32 -13.93
C TRP A 598 28.66 0.20 -14.72
N VAL A 599 29.39 -0.48 -15.59
CA VAL A 599 28.87 -1.61 -16.38
C VAL A 599 28.30 -2.71 -15.48
N LEU A 600 28.98 -3.05 -14.39
CA LEU A 600 28.52 -4.06 -13.43
C LEU A 600 27.22 -3.62 -12.75
N VAL A 601 27.14 -2.36 -12.31
CA VAL A 601 25.97 -1.81 -11.63
C VAL A 601 24.76 -1.71 -12.55
N LEU A 602 24.98 -1.54 -13.86
CA LEU A 602 23.92 -1.57 -14.86
C LEU A 602 23.42 -2.97 -15.18
N GLN A 603 24.11 -4.03 -14.75
CA GLN A 603 23.62 -5.38 -14.98
C GLN A 603 22.35 -5.65 -14.18
N PRO A 604 21.37 -6.38 -14.76
CA PRO A 604 20.20 -6.84 -14.02
C PRO A 604 20.56 -7.64 -12.75
N GLU A 605 21.66 -8.40 -12.74
CA GLU A 605 22.18 -9.10 -11.53
C GLU A 605 22.52 -8.15 -10.38
N PHE A 606 22.89 -6.89 -10.64
CA PHE A 606 23.10 -5.89 -9.60
C PHE A 606 21.79 -5.20 -9.21
N GLN A 607 21.00 -4.77 -10.20
CA GLN A 607 19.85 -3.89 -9.99
C GLN A 607 18.60 -4.59 -9.50
N LEU A 608 18.46 -5.89 -9.78
CA LEU A 608 17.24 -6.64 -9.51
C LEU A 608 17.44 -7.63 -8.36
N LEU A 609 16.31 -8.02 -7.81
CA LEU A 609 16.15 -9.05 -6.81
C LEU A 609 15.30 -10.15 -7.44
N TYR A 610 15.98 -11.21 -7.84
CA TYR A 610 15.45 -12.38 -8.54
C TYR A 610 15.02 -13.48 -7.63
#